data_AF-A0A4U9IUD9-F1
#
_entry.id   AF-A0A4U9IUD9-F1
#
_cell.length_a   1.000
_cell.length_b   1.000
_cell.length_c   1.000
_cell.angle_alpha   90.00
_cell.angle_beta   90.00
_cell.angle_gamma   90.00
#
_symmetry.space_group_name_H-M   'P 1'
#
loop_
_entity.id
_entity.type
_entity.pdbx_description
1 polymer ?
#
loop_
_entity_poly.entity_id
_entity_poly.type
_entity_poly.pdbx_seq_one_letter_code
_entity_poly.pdbx_strand_id
1 'polypeptide(L)'
;MFGESVPISSLKSYFGHTLGACGALEAWMSLEMMREGWFVPTINLRQPDEQCGALDYIMGKVRHIDCEYLQSNNFAFGGINTSLIIKRWA
;
A
#
# COMPACT_ATOMS: atom_id res chain seq x y z
N MET A 1 13.91 -7.71 2.89
CA MET A 1 13.01 -8.70 3.52
C MET A 1 12.09 -9.34 2.50
N PHE A 2 11.38 -8.55 1.68
CA PHE A 2 10.38 -9.08 0.74
C PHE A 2 10.84 -9.27 -0.72
N GLY A 3 12.04 -8.79 -1.08
CA GLY A 3 12.51 -8.82 -2.46
C GLY A 3 11.77 -7.82 -3.36
N GLU A 4 11.83 -8.03 -4.68
CA GLU A 4 11.31 -7.09 -5.68
C GLU A 4 9.89 -7.45 -6.17
N SER A 5 9.33 -8.56 -5.71
CA SER A 5 8.10 -9.16 -6.26
C SER A 5 6.82 -8.86 -5.47
N VAL A 6 6.92 -8.24 -4.29
CA VAL A 6 5.73 -7.91 -3.49
C VAL A 6 5.11 -6.61 -4.01
N PRO A 7 3.83 -6.64 -4.45
CA PRO A 7 3.16 -5.45 -4.98
C PRO A 7 3.03 -4.34 -3.94
N ILE A 8 3.26 -3.10 -4.35
CA ILE A 8 3.12 -1.92 -3.48
C ILE A 8 2.41 -0.76 -4.19
N SER A 9 1.55 -0.06 -3.45
CA SER A 9 0.99 1.22 -3.86
C SER A 9 0.79 2.15 -2.66
N SER A 10 0.55 3.44 -2.94
CA SER A 10 0.33 4.46 -1.91
C SER A 10 -1.03 5.13 -2.10
N LEU A 11 -1.94 4.92 -1.16
CA LEU A 11 -3.24 5.58 -1.15
C LEU A 11 -3.14 7.10 -0.88
N LYS A 12 -2.02 7.56 -0.31
CA LYS A 12 -1.71 9.00 -0.17
C LYS A 12 -1.67 9.72 -1.52
N SER A 13 -1.45 9.00 -2.62
CA SER A 13 -1.52 9.58 -3.96
C SER A 13 -2.92 10.09 -4.33
N TYR A 14 -3.99 9.55 -3.73
CA TYR A 14 -5.38 9.93 -4.03
C TYR A 14 -5.87 11.07 -3.13
N PHE A 15 -5.68 10.95 -1.82
CA PHE A 15 -6.26 11.86 -0.83
C PHE A 15 -5.21 12.66 -0.04
N GLY A 16 -3.94 12.58 -0.42
CA GLY A 16 -2.84 13.23 0.28
C GLY A 16 -2.47 12.54 1.59
N HIS A 17 -1.63 13.19 2.39
CA HIS A 17 -1.28 12.69 3.72
C HIS A 17 -2.28 13.19 4.77
N THR A 18 -3.17 12.30 5.22
CA THR A 18 -4.23 12.62 6.19
C THR A 18 -3.76 12.64 7.66
N LEU A 19 -2.45 12.83 7.87
CA LEU A 19 -1.81 12.95 9.19
C LEU A 19 -2.24 11.83 10.14
N GLY A 20 -2.82 12.18 11.31
CA GLY A 20 -3.23 11.21 12.32
C GLY A 20 -4.25 10.18 11.83
N ALA A 21 -5.02 10.47 10.77
CA ALA A 21 -6.00 9.55 10.22
C ALA A 21 -5.39 8.50 9.26
N CYS A 22 -4.16 8.69 8.78
CA CYS A 22 -3.64 7.90 7.66
C CYS A 22 -3.56 6.40 7.97
N GLY A 23 -3.12 6.01 9.17
CA GLY A 23 -3.01 4.59 9.52
C GLY A 23 -4.36 3.86 9.50
N ALA A 24 -5.40 4.49 10.05
CA ALA A 24 -6.75 3.91 10.07
C ALA A 24 -7.38 3.89 8.66
N LEU A 25 -7.29 5.00 7.93
CA LEU A 25 -7.86 5.12 6.58
C LEU A 25 -7.18 4.16 5.59
N GLU A 26 -5.85 4.06 5.64
CA GLU A 26 -5.08 3.18 4.76
C GLU A 26 -5.34 1.71 5.06
N ALA A 27 -5.41 1.32 6.34
CA ALA A 27 -5.75 -0.04 6.75
C ALA A 27 -7.17 -0.42 6.30
N TRP A 28 -8.15 0.46 6.51
CA TRP A 28 -9.53 0.22 6.07
C TRP A 28 -9.63 0.05 4.55
N MET A 29 -9.13 1.01 3.78
CA MET A 29 -9.21 0.94 2.31
C MET A 29 -8.43 -0.25 1.75
N SER A 30 -7.31 -0.63 2.37
CA SER A 30 -6.54 -1.80 1.94
C SER A 30 -7.27 -3.12 2.26
N LEU A 31 -8.02 -3.18 3.36
CA LEU A 31 -8.89 -4.30 3.67
C LEU A 31 -10.05 -4.42 2.67
N GLU A 32 -10.65 -3.30 2.26
CA GLU A 32 -11.66 -3.27 1.20
C GLU A 32 -11.09 -3.77 -0.14
N MET A 33 -9.91 -3.29 -0.55
CA MET A 33 -9.21 -3.78 -1.75
C MET A 33 -8.90 -5.28 -1.69
N MET A 34 -8.44 -5.75 -0.52
CA MET A 34 -8.21 -7.18 -0.29
C MET A 34 -9.51 -7.97 -0.45
N ARG A 35 -10.63 -7.51 0.15
CA ARG A 35 -11.94 -8.17 0.04
C ARG A 35 -12.38 -8.28 -1.42
N GLU A 36 -12.28 -7.20 -2.17
CA GLU A 36 -12.71 -7.15 -3.58
C GLU A 36 -11.73 -7.82 -4.56
N GLY A 37 -10.52 -8.16 -4.12
CA GLY A 37 -9.52 -8.85 -4.93
C GLY A 37 -8.84 -7.98 -5.98
N TRP A 38 -8.89 -6.65 -5.82
CA TRP A 38 -8.19 -5.70 -6.70
C TRP A 38 -7.57 -4.55 -5.90
N PHE A 39 -6.39 -4.14 -6.34
CA PHE A 39 -5.57 -3.12 -5.69
C PHE A 39 -5.32 -1.96 -6.65
N VAL A 40 -5.45 -0.74 -6.13
CA VAL A 40 -5.29 0.48 -6.92
C VAL A 40 -3.82 0.82 -7.16
N PRO A 41 -3.48 1.45 -8.30
CA PRO A 41 -2.14 1.96 -8.53
C PRO A 41 -1.86 3.21 -7.69
N THR A 42 -0.58 3.54 -7.51
CA THR A 42 -0.18 4.87 -7.06
C THR A 42 -0.42 5.87 -8.19
N ILE A 43 -1.35 6.81 -8.03
CA ILE A 43 -1.63 7.79 -9.09
C ILE A 43 -0.48 8.77 -9.25
N ASN A 44 -0.33 9.29 -10.48
CA ASN A 44 0.76 10.16 -10.92
C ASN A 44 2.16 9.53 -10.94
N LEU A 45 2.33 8.27 -10.52
CA LEU A 45 3.56 7.52 -10.69
C LEU A 45 3.67 6.97 -12.12
N ARG A 46 4.58 7.55 -12.92
CA ARG A 46 4.86 7.12 -14.30
C ARG A 46 6.25 6.51 -14.46
N GLN A 47 7.21 7.02 -13.71
CA GLN A 47 8.60 6.59 -13.70
C GLN A 47 9.05 6.54 -12.24
N PRO A 48 9.25 5.36 -11.65
CA PRO A 48 9.86 5.23 -10.33
C PRO A 48 11.24 5.90 -10.31
N ASP A 49 11.55 6.58 -9.21
CA ASP A 49 12.87 7.18 -8.98
C ASP A 49 13.92 6.07 -8.83
N GLU A 50 15.08 6.20 -9.48
CA GLU A 50 16.20 5.25 -9.40
C GLU A 50 16.78 5.14 -7.98
N GLN A 51 16.55 6.13 -7.12
CA GLN A 51 16.93 6.11 -5.72
C GLN A 51 15.96 5.32 -4.83
N CYS A 52 14.76 5.02 -5.33
CA CYS A 52 13.82 4.14 -4.64
C CYS A 52 14.22 2.67 -4.86
N GLY A 53 13.90 1.81 -3.89
CA GLY A 53 14.19 0.38 -4.01
C GLY A 53 13.51 -0.24 -5.24
N ALA A 54 14.13 -1.27 -5.80
CA ALA A 54 13.51 -2.11 -6.82
C ALA A 54 12.33 -2.87 -6.20
N LEU A 55 11.11 -2.46 -6.55
CA LEU A 55 9.85 -2.99 -6.02
C LEU A 55 8.84 -3.11 -7.16
N ASP A 56 7.85 -3.97 -6.96
CA ASP A 56 6.71 -4.10 -7.86
C ASP A 56 5.67 -3.00 -7.60
N TYR A 57 5.94 -1.80 -8.12
CA TYR A 57 5.01 -0.67 -8.04
C TYR A 57 3.76 -0.92 -8.88
N ILE A 58 2.58 -0.91 -8.26
CA ILE A 58 1.31 -0.93 -9.00
C ILE A 58 1.13 0.44 -9.65
N MET A 59 1.19 0.49 -10.99
CA MET A 59 1.11 1.73 -11.79
C MET A 59 0.04 1.63 -12.87
N GLY A 60 -0.54 2.77 -13.25
CA GLY A 60 -1.45 2.91 -14.39
C GLY A 60 -2.86 2.36 -14.18
N LYS A 61 -3.00 1.03 -14.06
CA LYS A 61 -4.29 0.35 -13.92
C LYS A 61 -4.39 -0.40 -12.59
N VAL A 62 -5.61 -0.70 -12.17
CA VAL A 62 -5.87 -1.61 -11.06
C VAL A 62 -5.25 -2.98 -11.34
N ARG A 63 -4.79 -3.66 -10.28
CA ARG A 63 -4.24 -5.02 -10.37
C ARG A 63 -5.10 -5.98 -9.58
N HIS A 64 -5.53 -7.07 -10.21
CA HIS A 64 -6.22 -8.15 -9.52
C HIS A 64 -5.20 -9.02 -8.80
N ILE A 65 -5.38 -9.21 -7.50
CA ILE A 65 -4.48 -9.96 -6.64
C ILE A 65 -5.33 -10.77 -5.67
N ASP A 66 -5.15 -12.08 -5.70
CA ASP A 66 -5.65 -12.95 -4.64
C ASP A 66 -4.70 -12.86 -3.43
N CYS A 67 -5.07 -12.00 -2.48
CA CYS A 67 -4.22 -11.60 -1.36
C CYS A 67 -4.70 -12.27 -0.06
N GLU A 68 -3.96 -13.25 0.44
CA GLU A 68 -4.25 -13.90 1.73
C GLU A 68 -3.81 -13.06 2.94
N TYR A 69 -2.69 -12.35 2.82
CA TYR A 69 -2.10 -11.51 3.86
C TYR A 69 -1.69 -10.16 3.28
N LEU A 70 -2.18 -9.10 3.89
CA LEU A 70 -1.91 -7.72 3.53
C LEU A 70 -1.03 -7.07 4.60
N GLN A 71 -0.09 -6.22 4.18
CA GLN A 71 0.68 -5.36 5.09
C GLN A 71 0.37 -3.87 4.87
N SER A 72 0.03 -3.15 5.93
CA SER A 72 -0.09 -1.68 5.93
C SER A 72 1.00 -1.06 6.80
N ASN A 73 1.83 -0.21 6.21
CA ASN A 73 2.97 0.42 6.89
C ASN A 73 2.74 1.92 7.10
N ASN A 74 3.05 2.40 8.30
CA ASN A 74 3.06 3.82 8.61
C ASN A 74 4.32 4.20 9.40
N PHE A 75 4.95 5.29 8.96
CA PHE A 75 6.15 5.86 9.56
C PHE A 75 5.85 7.32 9.91
N ALA A 76 5.99 7.66 11.19
CA ALA A 76 5.58 8.93 11.74
C ALA A 76 6.76 9.72 12.32
N PHE A 77 6.51 10.99 12.63
CA PHE A 77 7.47 11.85 13.30
C PHE A 77 7.98 11.24 14.61
N GLY A 78 9.23 11.55 14.96
CA GLY A 78 9.90 10.97 16.13
C GLY A 78 10.42 9.55 15.91
N GLY A 79 10.41 9.05 14.67
CA GLY A 79 10.92 7.71 14.35
C GLY A 79 9.97 6.57 14.76
N ILE A 80 8.69 6.87 14.93
CA ILE A 80 7.67 5.88 15.30
C ILE A 80 7.25 5.11 14.04
N ASN A 81 7.48 3.80 14.05
CA ASN A 81 7.26 2.92 12.91
C ASN A 81 6.25 1.85 13.27
N THR A 82 5.27 1.62 12.41
CA THR A 82 4.20 0.63 12.62
C THR A 82 3.96 -0.18 11.35
N SER A 83 3.73 -1.48 11.53
CA SER A 83 3.39 -2.42 10.45
C SER A 83 2.24 -3.29 10.94
N LEU A 84 1.12 -3.27 10.22
CA LEU A 84 -0.04 -4.13 10.47
C LEU A 84 -0.10 -5.23 9.42
N ILE A 85 -0.15 -6.48 9.86
CA ILE A 85 -0.43 -7.64 9.00
C ILE A 85 -1.88 -8.06 9.21
N ILE A 86 -2.65 -8.05 8.13
CA ILE A 86 -4.07 -8.37 8.11
C ILE A 86 -4.26 -9.64 7.29
N LYS A 87 -4.87 -10.67 7.88
CA LYS A 87 -5.25 -11.89 7.17
C LYS A 87 -6.65 -11.73 6.59
N ARG A 88 -6.88 -12.22 5.37
CA ARG A 88 -8.21 -12.35 4.77
C ARG A 88 -9.14 -13.13 5.72
N TRP A 89 -10.34 -12.58 5.94
CA TRP A 89 -11.38 -13.24 6.72
C TRP A 89 -12.02 -14.38 5.90
N ALA A 90 -12.34 -15.49 6.57
CA ALA A 90 -12.91 -16.69 5.96
C ALA A 90 -14.43 -16.67 5.92
#